data_AF-I7GC49-F1
#
_entry.id   AF-I7GC49-F1
#
_cell.length_a   1.000
_cell.length_b   1.000
_cell.length_c   1.000
_cell.angle_alpha   90.00
_cell.angle_beta   90.00
_cell.angle_gamma   90.00
#
_symmetry.space_group_name_H-M   'P 1'
#
loop_
_entity.id
_entity.type
_entity.pdbx_description
1 polymer ?
#
loop_
_entity_poly.entity_id
_entity_poly.type
_entity_poly.pdbx_seq_one_letter_code
_entity_poly.pdbx_strand_id
1 'polypeptide(L)'
;MDVLWAGTPMVTMPGETLASRVAASQLTCLGCLELIAKNRQEYEDIAVKLGTDLGYLKKIRGKVWKQRISSPLFNTKQYTMELERLYLQMWEHYAAGNKPDHMIKPVEVTESA
;
A
#
# COMPACT_ATOMS: atom_id res chain seq x y z
N MET A 1 -1.84 -9.11 4.58
CA MET A 1 -0.59 -9.63 3.97
C MET A 1 -0.83 -10.99 3.32
N ASP A 2 -1.28 -12.01 4.06
CA ASP A 2 -1.42 -13.40 3.56
C ASP A 2 -2.25 -13.53 2.28
N VAL A 3 -3.42 -12.89 2.24
CA VAL A 3 -4.31 -12.90 1.06
C VAL A 3 -3.64 -12.33 -0.20
N LEU A 4 -2.84 -11.27 -0.04
CA LEU A 4 -2.08 -10.66 -1.14
C LEU A 4 -0.89 -11.53 -1.56
N TRP A 5 -0.26 -12.21 -0.60
CA TRP A 5 0.83 -13.16 -0.89
C TRP A 5 0.32 -14.35 -1.71
N ALA A 6 -0.89 -14.82 -1.43
CA ALA A 6 -1.61 -15.83 -2.22
C ALA A 6 -2.08 -15.31 -3.59
N GLY A 7 -1.87 -14.04 -3.92
CA GLY A 7 -2.29 -13.44 -5.19
C GLY A 7 -3.78 -13.09 -5.28
N THR A 8 -4.47 -13.03 -4.14
CA THR A 8 -5.91 -12.77 -4.11
C THR A 8 -6.17 -11.26 -3.92
N PRO A 9 -6.96 -10.62 -4.82
CA PRO A 9 -7.35 -9.23 -4.67
C PRO A 9 -8.14 -9.01 -3.37
N MET A 10 -7.88 -7.88 -2.71
CA MET A 10 -8.53 -7.48 -1.46
C MET A 10 -9.17 -6.10 -1.66
N VAL A 11 -10.47 -5.98 -1.45
CA VAL A 11 -11.19 -4.69 -1.48
C VAL A 11 -11.18 -4.10 -0.07
N THR A 12 -10.86 -2.81 0.06
CA THR A 12 -10.85 -2.11 1.35
C THR A 12 -11.49 -0.73 1.26
N MET A 13 -11.98 -0.22 2.39
CA MET A 13 -12.44 1.17 2.54
C MET A 13 -11.73 1.77 3.77
N PRO A 14 -10.69 2.60 3.59
CA PRO A 14 -9.96 3.17 4.72
C PRO A 14 -10.83 4.13 5.52
N GLY A 15 -10.80 4.00 6.85
CA GLY A 15 -11.35 4.98 7.77
C GLY A 15 -10.31 5.99 8.24
N GLU A 16 -10.54 6.56 9.42
CA GLU A 16 -9.67 7.58 10.03
C GLU A 16 -8.57 6.97 10.92
N THR A 17 -8.85 5.84 11.58
CA THR A 17 -7.89 5.22 12.52
C THR A 17 -6.75 4.55 11.77
N LEU A 18 -5.57 4.46 12.40
CA LEU A 18 -4.42 3.72 11.87
C LEU A 18 -4.82 2.29 11.47
N ALA A 19 -5.50 1.56 12.37
CA ALA A 19 -5.93 0.20 12.14
C ALA A 19 -6.82 0.06 10.89
N SER A 20 -7.72 1.02 10.66
CA SER A 20 -8.61 1.01 9.49
C SER A 20 -7.91 1.30 8.16
N ARG A 21 -6.66 1.79 8.16
CA ARG A 21 -5.94 2.24 6.96
C ARG A 21 -4.82 1.29 6.51
N VAL A 22 -4.51 0.25 7.30
CA VAL A 22 -3.43 -0.70 7.01
C VAL A 22 -3.62 -1.37 5.65
N ALA A 23 -4.82 -1.87 5.37
CA ALA A 23 -5.13 -2.55 4.10
C ALA A 23 -4.98 -1.60 2.89
N ALA A 24 -5.39 -0.34 3.01
CA ALA A 24 -5.22 0.65 1.96
C ALA A 24 -3.74 0.98 1.72
N SER A 25 -2.94 1.14 2.79
CA SER A 25 -1.49 1.33 2.68
C SER A 25 -0.79 0.16 1.96
N GLN A 26 -1.19 -1.08 2.26
CA GLN A 26 -0.69 -2.27 1.57
C GLN A 26 -1.01 -2.23 0.07
N LEU A 27 -2.25 -1.88 -0.31
CA LEU A 27 -2.67 -1.79 -1.70
C LEU A 27 -1.99 -0.63 -2.45
N THR A 28 -1.74 0.49 -1.78
CA THR A 28 -0.93 1.59 -2.33
C THR A 28 0.50 1.15 -2.61
N CYS A 29 1.16 0.49 -1.66
CA CYS A 29 2.52 -0.03 -1.85
C CYS A 29 2.58 -1.11 -2.95
N LEU A 30 1.55 -1.94 -3.05
CA LEU A 30 1.42 -2.94 -4.12
C LEU A 30 1.22 -2.30 -5.49
N GLY A 31 0.51 -1.17 -5.56
CA GLY A 31 0.14 -0.47 -6.80
C GLY A 31 -1.27 -0.81 -7.31
N CYS A 32 -2.17 -1.25 -6.42
CA CYS A 32 -3.55 -1.66 -6.72
C CYS A 32 -4.57 -0.66 -6.14
N LEU A 33 -4.47 0.61 -6.54
CA LEU A 33 -5.33 1.70 -6.03
C LEU A 33 -6.80 1.52 -6.38
N GLU A 34 -7.10 0.81 -7.47
CA GLU A 34 -8.46 0.51 -7.93
C GLU A 34 -9.26 -0.40 -6.97
N LEU A 35 -8.61 -0.94 -5.92
CA LEU A 35 -9.24 -1.77 -4.89
C LEU A 35 -9.51 -1.00 -3.58
N ILE A 36 -9.25 0.30 -3.56
CA ILE A 36 -9.43 1.18 -2.40
C ILE A 36 -10.67 2.06 -2.63
N ALA A 37 -11.76 1.72 -1.97
CA ALA A 37 -13.01 2.47 -2.04
C ALA A 37 -12.97 3.73 -1.16
N LYS A 38 -13.62 4.81 -1.60
CA LYS A 38 -13.73 6.07 -0.83
C LYS A 38 -15.00 6.14 0.02
N ASN A 39 -15.99 5.31 -0.29
CA ASN A 39 -17.25 5.22 0.44
C ASN A 39 -17.84 3.80 0.29
N ARG A 40 -18.96 3.56 0.99
CA ARG A 40 -19.60 2.23 1.04
C ARG A 40 -20.11 1.77 -0.33
N GLN A 41 -20.69 2.68 -1.12
CA GLN A 41 -21.18 2.34 -2.44
C GLN A 41 -20.04 1.88 -3.36
N GLU A 42 -18.93 2.61 -3.38
CA GLU A 42 -17.75 2.23 -4.19
C GLU A 42 -17.15 0.89 -3.73
N TYR A 43 -17.18 0.60 -2.43
CA TYR A 43 -16.74 -0.69 -1.89
C TYR A 43 -17.56 -1.85 -2.45
N GLU A 44 -18.89 -1.70 -2.45
CA GLU A 44 -19.83 -2.66 -3.02
C GLU A 44 -19.63 -2.79 -4.53
N ASP A 45 -19.54 -1.67 -5.25
CA ASP A 45 -19.38 -1.65 -6.71
C ASP A 45 -18.09 -2.36 -7.15
N ILE A 46 -16.97 -2.14 -6.47
CA ILE A 46 -15.70 -2.83 -6.74
C ILE A 46 -15.86 -4.34 -6.52
N ALA A 47 -16.45 -4.74 -5.40
CA ALA A 47 -16.65 -6.15 -5.07
C ALA A 47 -17.57 -6.85 -6.09
N VAL A 48 -18.70 -6.22 -6.44
CA VAL A 48 -19.64 -6.73 -7.44
C VAL A 48 -18.98 -6.83 -8.82
N LYS A 49 -18.20 -5.82 -9.23
CA LYS A 49 -17.49 -5.86 -10.51
C LYS A 49 -16.47 -7.00 -10.56
N LEU A 50 -15.72 -7.23 -9.47
CA LEU A 50 -14.80 -8.37 -9.38
C LEU A 50 -15.55 -9.72 -9.42
N GLY A 51 -16.77 -9.79 -8.91
CA GLY A 51 -17.59 -11.00 -8.91
C GLY A 51 -18.32 -11.29 -10.23
N THR A 52 -18.59 -10.26 -11.03
CA THR A 52 -19.45 -10.38 -12.24
C THR A 52 -18.69 -10.19 -13.55
N ASP A 53 -17.60 -9.42 -13.57
CA ASP A 53 -16.73 -9.26 -14.74
C ASP A 53 -15.48 -10.15 -14.60
N LEU A 54 -15.54 -11.33 -15.21
CA LEU A 54 -14.44 -12.31 -15.17
C LEU A 54 -13.17 -11.81 -15.87
N GLY A 55 -13.30 -10.94 -16.89
CA GLY A 55 -12.17 -10.35 -17.58
C GLY A 55 -11.42 -9.38 -16.67
N TYR A 56 -12.17 -8.52 -15.97
CA TYR A 56 -11.64 -7.61 -14.97
C TYR A 56 -11.02 -8.38 -13.79
N LEU A 57 -11.70 -9.39 -13.25
CA LEU A 57 -11.14 -10.25 -12.19
C LEU A 57 -9.81 -10.87 -12.59
N LYS A 58 -9.72 -11.47 -13.79
CA LYS A 58 -8.49 -12.09 -14.30
C LYS A 58 -7.36 -11.05 -14.40
N LYS A 59 -7.66 -9.85 -14.91
CA LYS A 59 -6.71 -8.73 -14.98
C LYS A 59 -6.18 -8.36 -13.60
N ILE A 60 -7.07 -8.14 -12.63
CA ILE A 60 -6.68 -7.71 -11.27
C ILE A 60 -5.91 -8.82 -10.54
N ARG A 61 -6.33 -10.08 -10.63
CA ARG A 61 -5.57 -11.22 -10.09
C ARG A 61 -4.16 -11.29 -10.68
N GLY A 62 -4.03 -11.12 -12.00
CA GLY A 62 -2.73 -11.07 -12.67
C GLY A 62 -1.85 -9.91 -12.20
N LYS A 63 -2.45 -8.73 -12.00
CA LYS A 63 -1.77 -7.55 -11.45
C LYS A 63 -1.25 -7.81 -10.05
N VAL A 64 -2.08 -8.30 -9.12
CA VAL A 64 -1.69 -8.66 -7.75
C VAL A 64 -0.60 -9.73 -7.75
N TRP A 65 -0.75 -10.78 -8.56
CA TRP A 65 0.21 -11.87 -8.66
C TRP A 65 1.60 -11.40 -9.11
N LYS A 66 1.67 -10.49 -10.08
CA LYS A 66 2.93 -9.89 -10.54
C LYS A 66 3.49 -8.93 -9.51
N GLN A 67 2.66 -8.00 -9.02
CA GLN A 67 3.09 -6.92 -8.15
C GLN A 67 3.53 -7.41 -6.76
N ARG A 68 3.05 -8.54 -6.26
CA ARG A 68 3.52 -9.07 -4.96
C ARG A 68 5.03 -9.36 -4.94
N ILE A 69 5.65 -9.58 -6.11
CA ILE A 69 7.09 -9.80 -6.25
C ILE A 69 7.81 -8.54 -6.72
N SER A 70 7.21 -7.78 -7.65
CA SER A 70 7.89 -6.61 -8.24
C SER A 70 7.71 -5.31 -7.46
N SER A 71 6.77 -5.24 -6.52
CA SER A 71 6.58 -4.08 -5.64
C SER A 71 7.39 -4.20 -4.35
N PRO A 72 7.57 -3.10 -3.61
CA PRO A 72 8.29 -3.13 -2.33
C PRO A 72 7.58 -3.94 -1.22
N LEU A 73 6.28 -4.24 -1.36
CA LEU A 73 5.42 -4.71 -0.26
C LEU A 73 5.97 -5.96 0.47
N PHE A 74 6.59 -6.89 -0.27
CA PHE A 74 7.18 -8.11 0.29
C PHE A 74 8.70 -8.16 0.14
N ASN A 75 9.34 -7.06 -0.27
CA ASN A 75 10.79 -6.97 -0.37
C ASN A 75 11.39 -6.59 0.99
N THR A 76 11.64 -7.59 1.82
CA THR A 76 12.17 -7.39 3.18
C THR A 76 13.55 -6.75 3.20
N LYS A 77 14.40 -7.01 2.18
CA LYS A 77 15.73 -6.39 2.08
C LYS A 77 15.61 -4.89 1.86
N GLN A 78 14.77 -4.46 0.90
CA GLN A 78 14.51 -3.05 0.65
C GLN A 78 13.87 -2.38 1.87
N TYR A 79 12.85 -3.02 2.47
CA TYR A 79 12.20 -2.52 3.68
C TYR A 79 13.20 -2.27 4.81
N THR A 80 14.11 -3.22 5.05
CA THR A 80 15.15 -3.10 6.08
C THR A 80 16.08 -1.93 5.80
N MET A 81 16.55 -1.78 4.55
CA MET A 81 17.43 -0.67 4.17
C MET A 81 16.75 0.70 4.31
N GLU A 82 15.46 0.80 3.97
CA GLU A 82 14.69 2.03 4.15
C GLU A 82 14.45 2.35 5.63
N LEU A 83 14.23 1.33 6.45
CA LEU A 83 14.12 1.45 7.91
C LEU A 83 15.44 1.86 8.57
N GLU A 84 16.56 1.25 8.17
CA GLU A 84 17.91 1.60 8.63
C GLU A 84 18.24 3.06 8.30
N ARG A 85 17.89 3.52 7.10
CA ARG A 85 18.02 4.95 6.73
C ARG A 85 17.21 5.85 7.66
N LEU A 86 15.98 5.46 7.98
CA LEU A 86 15.13 6.23 8.90
C LEU A 86 15.75 6.27 10.31
N TYR A 87 16.29 5.16 10.81
CA TYR A 87 16.99 5.13 12.09
C TYR A 87 18.20 6.04 12.13
N LEU A 88 19.01 6.07 11.07
CA LEU A 88 20.15 6.98 10.97
C LEU A 88 19.70 8.44 10.97
N GLN A 89 18.65 8.79 10.23
CA GLN A 89 18.11 10.14 10.23
C GLN A 89 17.59 10.55 11.62
N MET A 90 16.89 9.65 12.32
CA MET A 90 16.42 9.89 13.70
C MET A 90 17.60 10.11 14.65
N TRP A 91 18.66 9.31 14.50
CA TRP A 91 19.88 9.42 15.31
C TRP A 91 20.62 10.72 15.05
N GLU A 92 20.88 11.08 13.79
CA GLU A 92 21.56 12.32 13.40
C GLU A 92 20.80 13.56 13.88
N HIS A 93 19.46 13.54 13.78
CA HIS A 93 18.61 14.63 14.27
C HIS A 93 18.77 14.84 15.78
N TYR A 94 18.74 13.76 16.55
CA TYR A 94 18.96 13.81 18.00
C TYR A 94 20.41 14.21 18.36
N ALA A 95 21.40 13.65 17.67
CA ALA A 95 22.82 13.94 17.91
C ALA A 95 23.19 15.41 17.66
N ALA A 96 22.46 16.09 16.78
CA ALA A 96 22.57 17.54 16.56
C ALA A 96 21.90 18.39 17.66
N GLY A 97 21.35 17.77 18.72
CA GLY A 97 20.72 18.45 19.85
C GLY A 97 19.25 18.83 19.63
N ASN A 98 18.63 18.38 18.54
CA ASN A 98 17.24 18.69 18.23
C ASN A 98 16.27 17.80 19.05
N LYS A 99 15.09 18.32 19.35
CA LYS A 99 13.98 17.53 19.91
C LYS A 99 13.30 16.70 18.83
N PRO A 100 12.62 15.58 19.18
CA PRO A 100 11.83 14.83 18.21
C PRO A 100 10.85 15.72 17.44
N ASP A 101 10.79 15.51 16.13
CA ASP A 101 9.88 16.21 15.21
C ASP A 101 9.36 15.23 14.15
N HIS A 102 8.36 15.65 13.37
CA HIS A 102 7.79 14.85 12.30
C HIS A 102 8.81 14.63 11.17
N MET A 103 9.06 13.36 10.84
CA MET A 103 9.89 12.97 9.71
C MET A 103 9.01 12.41 8.61
N ILE A 104 8.89 13.17 7.52
CA ILE A 104 8.01 12.83 6.40
C ILE A 104 8.88 12.69 5.16
N LYS A 105 8.75 11.56 4.45
CA LYS A 105 9.34 11.42 3.13
C LYS A 105 8.48 12.22 2.13
N PRO A 106 9.06 13.11 1.30
CA PRO A 106 8.30 13.77 0.25
C PRO A 106 7.63 12.70 -0.63
N VAL A 107 6.31 12.81 -0.82
CA VAL A 107 5.59 11.95 -1.75
C VAL A 107 5.83 12.52 -3.15
N GLU A 108 6.65 11.84 -3.95
CA GLU A 108 6.69 12.13 -5.39
C GLU A 108 5.35 11.72 -5.99
N VAL A 109 4.51 12.71 -6.33
CA VAL A 109 3.29 12.48 -7.09
C VAL A 109 3.73 12.21 -8.53
N THR A 110 3.90 10.95 -8.89
CA THR A 110 3.89 10.57 -10.30
C THR A 110 2.46 10.75 -10.82
N GLU A 111 2.20 11.87 -11.50
CA GLU A 111 1.04 12.03 -12.37
C GLU A 111 1.09 10.92 -13.43
N SER A 112 0.25 9.90 -13.27
CA SER A 112 -0.02 8.95 -14.33
C SER A 112 -0.94 9.62 -15.35
N ALA A 113 -0.34 10.05 -16.48
CA ALA A 113 -1.04 10.41 -17.71
C ALA A 113 -1.76 9.21 -18.36
#